data_AF-A0A9E0GYB7-F1
#
_entry.id   AF-A0A9E0GYB7-F1
#
_cell.length_a   1.000
_cell.length_b   1.000
_cell.length_c   1.000
_cell.angle_alpha   90.00
_cell.angle_beta   90.00
_cell.angle_gamma   90.00
#
_symmetry.space_group_name_H-M   'P 1'
#
loop_
_entity.id
_entity.type
_entity.pdbx_description
1 polymer ?
#
loop_
_entity_poly.entity_id
_entity_poly.type
_entity_poly.pdbx_seq_one_letter_code
_entity_poly.pdbx_strand_id
1 'polypeptide(L)'
;MPEIAFIMGKSASGKDKIYKNLIEDESLKLNTVILYTTRPMRAGETDGVEYFFVNDETAVKMQESGRIVELREYNTVYGVWKYFTADDGQIDLNSGNRYLVIGTLEAYDKFCEFYGKQHIMP
;
A
#
# COMPACT_ATOMS: atom_id res chain seq x y z
N MET A 1 -9.55 -13.47 -12.96
CA MET A 1 -10.01 -12.07 -13.06
C MET A 1 -9.11 -11.30 -12.12
N PRO A 2 -8.57 -10.13 -12.46
CA PRO A 2 -7.57 -9.46 -11.64
C PRO A 2 -8.08 -9.28 -10.20
N GLU A 3 -7.26 -9.66 -9.23
CA GLU A 3 -7.58 -9.60 -7.80
C GLU A 3 -7.31 -8.21 -7.24
N ILE A 4 -6.38 -7.45 -7.82
CA ILE A 4 -5.97 -6.12 -7.36
C ILE A 4 -6.44 -5.06 -8.36
N ALA A 5 -7.34 -4.16 -7.93
CA ALA A 5 -7.60 -2.91 -8.62
C ALA A 5 -6.62 -1.84 -8.14
N PHE A 6 -5.88 -1.21 -9.05
CA PHE A 6 -4.82 -0.26 -8.74
C PHE A 6 -5.14 1.14 -9.26
N ILE A 7 -5.54 2.04 -8.36
CA ILE A 7 -5.81 3.43 -8.69
C ILE A 7 -4.49 4.21 -8.75
N MET A 8 -4.09 4.60 -9.95
CA MET A 8 -2.88 5.40 -10.17
C MET A 8 -3.18 6.74 -10.83
N GLY A 9 -2.36 7.74 -10.51
CA GLY A 9 -2.48 9.08 -11.08
C GLY A 9 -1.44 10.05 -10.54
N LYS A 10 -1.25 11.17 -11.24
CA LYS A 10 -0.42 12.27 -10.76
C LYS A 10 -0.98 12.85 -9.45
N SER A 11 -0.14 13.55 -8.69
CA SER A 11 -0.62 14.29 -7.53
C SER A 11 -1.74 15.27 -7.92
N ALA A 12 -2.75 15.43 -7.06
CA ALA A 12 -3.95 16.24 -7.27
C ALA A 12 -4.87 15.83 -8.44
N SER A 13 -4.76 14.60 -8.98
CA SER A 13 -5.65 14.11 -10.04
C SER A 13 -7.05 13.65 -9.60
N GLY A 14 -7.37 13.73 -8.30
CA GLY A 14 -8.65 13.26 -7.75
C GLY A 14 -8.70 11.77 -7.37
N LYS A 15 -7.59 11.04 -7.48
CA LYS A 15 -7.48 9.60 -7.14
C LYS A 15 -8.03 9.26 -5.75
N ASP A 16 -7.81 10.12 -4.76
CA ASP A 16 -8.24 9.90 -3.38
C ASP A 16 -9.77 9.94 -3.24
N LYS A 17 -10.45 10.77 -4.05
CA LYS A 17 -11.92 10.83 -4.08
C LYS A 17 -12.51 9.57 -4.72
N ILE A 18 -11.90 9.08 -5.80
CA ILE A 18 -12.31 7.83 -6.46
C ILE A 18 -12.11 6.66 -5.50
N TYR A 19 -10.93 6.56 -4.89
CA TYR A 19 -10.60 5.52 -3.90
C TYR A 19 -11.64 5.48 -2.79
N LYS A 20 -11.95 6.64 -2.19
CA LYS A 20 -12.95 6.76 -1.13
C LYS A 20 -14.35 6.30 -1.57
N ASN A 21 -14.80 6.70 -2.75
CA ASN A 21 -16.11 6.28 -3.24
C ASN A 21 -16.17 4.76 -3.50
N LEU A 22 -15.06 4.13 -3.92
CA LEU A 22 -15.02 2.69 -4.19
C LEU A 22 -15.01 1.85 -2.91
N ILE A 23 -14.29 2.29 -1.86
CA ILE A 23 -14.30 1.59 -0.57
C ILE A 23 -15.64 1.73 0.17
N GLU A 24 -16.39 2.82 -0.06
CA GLU A 24 -17.72 3.04 0.52
C GLU A 24 -18.81 2.19 -0.15
N ASP A 25 -18.56 1.64 -1.34
CA ASP A 25 -19.48 0.74 -2.04
C ASP A 25 -19.27 -0.72 -1.60
N GLU A 26 -20.00 -1.11 -0.56
CA GLU A 26 -19.96 -2.48 0.00
C GLU A 26 -20.31 -3.57 -1.03
N SER A 27 -21.04 -3.25 -2.11
CA SER A 27 -21.38 -4.22 -3.15
C SER A 27 -20.14 -4.70 -3.93
N LEU A 28 -19.08 -3.88 -3.95
CA LEU A 28 -17.81 -4.20 -4.59
C LEU A 28 -16.95 -5.15 -3.73
N LYS A 29 -17.21 -5.27 -2.42
CA LYS A 29 -16.48 -6.17 -1.51
C LYS A 29 -14.96 -6.04 -1.65
N LEU A 30 -14.48 -4.79 -1.71
CA LEU A 30 -13.06 -4.47 -1.86
C LEU A 30 -12.39 -4.44 -0.49
N ASN A 31 -11.27 -5.13 -0.37
CA ASN A 31 -10.39 -5.05 0.79
C ASN A 31 -9.34 -3.96 0.56
N THR A 32 -9.07 -3.19 1.60
CA THR A 32 -8.00 -2.18 1.60
C THR A 32 -6.71 -2.76 2.15
N VAL A 33 -5.59 -2.17 1.76
CA VAL A 33 -4.26 -2.57 2.25
C VAL A 33 -3.70 -1.44 3.10
N ILE A 34 -3.29 -1.75 4.31
CA ILE A 34 -2.69 -0.83 5.27
C ILE A 34 -1.18 -0.82 5.03
N LEU A 35 -0.62 0.37 4.81
CA LEU A 35 0.79 0.54 4.56
C LEU A 35 1.58 0.58 5.88
N TYR A 36 2.88 0.36 5.79
CA TYR A 36 3.83 0.54 6.88
C TYR A 36 4.52 1.90 6.80
N THR A 37 4.94 2.44 7.95
CA THR A 37 5.81 3.61 7.99
C THR A 37 6.80 3.59 9.15
N THR A 38 7.98 4.17 8.94
CA THR A 38 8.96 4.45 10.02
C THR A 38 8.79 5.82 10.67
N ARG A 39 7.85 6.63 10.17
CA ARG A 39 7.50 7.90 10.79
C ARG A 39 6.87 7.64 12.17
N PRO A 40 7.18 8.45 13.21
CA PRO A 40 6.43 8.39 14.46
C PRO A 40 4.92 8.66 14.28
N MET A 41 4.10 7.88 14.97
CA MET A 41 2.64 8.09 15.03
C MET A 41 2.30 9.49 15.54
N ARG A 42 1.35 10.17 14.89
CA ARG A 42 0.83 11.49 15.31
C ARG A 42 -0.38 11.33 16.22
N ALA A 43 -0.68 12.39 16.96
CA ALA A 43 -1.90 12.45 17.76
C ALA A 43 -3.15 12.23 16.88
N GLY A 44 -3.98 11.26 17.27
CA GLY A 44 -5.21 10.89 16.56
C GLY A 44 -5.04 9.74 15.55
N GLU A 45 -3.81 9.32 15.24
CA GLU A 45 -3.58 8.10 14.44
C GLU A 45 -3.65 6.86 15.35
N THR A 46 -4.03 5.73 14.77
CA THR A 46 -4.07 4.43 15.45
C THR A 46 -3.25 3.42 14.64
N ASP A 47 -2.37 2.68 15.33
CA ASP A 47 -1.59 1.62 14.70
C ASP A 47 -2.48 0.53 14.11
N GLY A 48 -2.20 0.15 12.86
CA GLY A 48 -3.01 -0.80 12.11
C GLY A 48 -4.34 -0.24 11.61
N VAL A 49 -4.53 1.08 11.60
CA VAL A 49 -5.66 1.76 10.94
C VAL A 49 -5.16 2.61 9.78
N GLU A 50 -4.42 3.67 10.06
CA GLU A 50 -3.83 4.50 9.00
C GLU A 50 -2.55 3.88 8.43
N TYR A 51 -1.69 3.40 9.33
CA TYR A 51 -0.44 2.73 9.02
C TYR A 51 -0.11 1.70 10.10
N PHE A 52 0.71 0.72 9.75
CA PHE A 52 1.53 0.01 10.72
C PHE A 52 2.80 0.83 11.00
N PHE A 53 2.93 1.34 12.22
CA PHE A 53 4.05 2.16 12.65
C PHE A 53 5.17 1.26 13.18
N VAL A 54 6.28 1.21 12.45
CA VAL A 54 7.43 0.35 12.77
C VAL A 54 8.71 1.18 12.93
N ASN A 55 9.76 0.58 13.48
CA ASN A 55 11.08 1.21 13.50
C ASN A 55 11.90 0.82 12.24
N ASP A 56 13.02 1.53 12.02
CA ASP A 56 13.89 1.24 10.87
C ASP A 56 14.47 -0.18 10.89
N GLU A 57 14.76 -0.75 12.07
CA GLU A 57 15.23 -2.14 12.17
C GLU A 57 14.22 -3.14 11.62
N THR A 58 12.93 -2.94 11.89
CA THR A 58 11.85 -3.77 11.36
C THR A 58 11.72 -3.59 9.85
N ALA A 59 11.80 -2.34 9.36
CA ALA A 59 11.76 -2.07 7.93
C ALA A 59 12.93 -2.76 7.18
N VAL A 60 14.15 -2.70 7.73
CA VAL A 60 15.33 -3.39 7.17
C VAL A 60 15.11 -4.90 7.14
N LYS A 61 14.65 -5.52 8.22
CA LYS A 61 14.36 -6.96 8.26
C LYS A 61 13.32 -7.37 7.21
N MET A 62 12.26 -6.58 7.02
CA MET A 62 11.26 -6.83 5.99
C MET A 62 11.84 -6.73 4.59
N GLN A 63 12.68 -5.72 4.35
CA GLN A 63 13.38 -5.55 3.07
C GLN A 63 14.33 -6.71 2.78
N GLU A 64 15.15 -7.11 3.74
CA GLU A 64 16.09 -8.24 3.62
C GLU A 64 15.37 -9.58 3.41
N SER A 65 14.16 -9.74 3.97
CA SER A 65 13.31 -10.90 3.73
C SER A 65 12.60 -10.89 2.37
N GLY A 66 12.77 -9.84 1.55
CA GLY A 66 12.13 -9.72 0.25
C GLY A 66 10.62 -9.46 0.31
N ARG A 67 10.11 -9.00 1.46
CA ARG A 67 8.67 -8.81 1.70
C ARG A 67 8.17 -7.42 1.35
N ILE A 68 9.03 -6.49 0.95
CA ILE A 68 8.59 -5.15 0.57
C ILE A 68 8.22 -5.13 -0.90
N VAL A 69 6.95 -4.84 -1.19
CA VAL A 69 6.40 -4.71 -2.55
C VAL A 69 6.87 -3.38 -3.16
N GLU A 70 6.70 -2.29 -2.41
CA GLU A 70 7.09 -0.95 -2.82
C GLU A 70 7.55 -0.15 -1.59
N LEU A 71 8.59 0.66 -1.75
CA LEU A 71 9.17 1.52 -0.71
C LEU A 71 9.36 2.93 -1.24
N ARG A 72 8.95 3.91 -0.44
CA ARG A 72 9.29 5.33 -0.64
C ARG A 72 10.02 5.87 0.57
N GLU A 73 11.00 6.71 0.31
CA GLU A 73 11.78 7.40 1.33
C GLU A 73 11.61 8.91 1.21
N TYR A 74 11.38 9.56 2.34
CA TYR A 74 11.27 11.01 2.44
C TYR A 74 12.32 11.54 3.40
N ASN A 75 13.21 12.39 2.89
CA ASN A 75 14.18 13.12 3.71
C ASN A 75 13.45 14.21 4.49
N THR A 76 13.51 14.15 5.83
CA THR A 76 12.90 15.15 6.72
C THR A 76 13.95 15.74 7.66
N VAL A 77 13.59 16.81 8.37
CA VAL A 77 14.43 17.40 9.42
C VAL A 77 14.69 16.43 10.59
N TYR A 78 13.90 15.35 10.71
CA TYR A 78 14.01 14.33 11.73
C TYR A 78 14.67 13.04 11.22
N GLY A 79 15.28 13.07 10.02
CA GLY A 79 15.82 11.90 9.35
C GLY A 79 14.91 11.37 8.24
N VAL A 80 15.25 10.19 7.72
CA VAL A 80 14.52 9.56 6.62
C VAL A 80 13.29 8.84 7.15
N TRP A 81 12.11 9.17 6.61
CA TRP A 81 10.89 8.40 6.86
C TRP A 81 10.59 7.50 5.68
N LYS A 82 10.37 6.22 5.97
CA LYS A 82 10.02 5.22 4.98
C LYS A 82 8.52 4.97 5.01
N TYR A 83 7.93 4.75 3.85
CA TYR A 83 6.55 4.31 3.67
C TYR A 83 6.58 3.14 2.69
N PHE A 84 5.92 2.04 3.02
CA PHE A 84 5.99 0.86 2.16
C PHE A 84 4.75 -0.01 2.25
N THR A 85 4.52 -0.78 1.19
CA THR A 85 3.60 -1.91 1.22
C THR A 85 4.41 -3.19 1.45
N ALA A 86 3.97 -4.03 2.38
CA ALA A 86 4.59 -5.32 2.67
C ALA A 86 3.68 -6.48 2.29
N ASP A 87 4.29 -7.58 1.86
CA ASP A 87 3.66 -8.88 1.71
C ASP A 87 3.61 -9.59 3.08
N ASP A 88 2.67 -9.14 3.90
CA ASP A 88 2.41 -9.60 5.26
C ASP A 88 1.22 -10.57 5.36
N GLY A 89 0.58 -10.87 4.22
CA GLY A 89 -0.63 -11.69 4.14
C GLY A 89 -1.93 -10.88 4.03
N GLN A 90 -1.87 -9.54 4.04
CA GLN A 90 -3.05 -8.72 3.74
C GLN A 90 -3.61 -8.98 2.34
N ILE A 91 -2.73 -9.20 1.35
CA ILE A 91 -3.10 -9.58 -0.01
C ILE A 91 -2.88 -11.08 -0.18
N ASP A 92 -3.96 -11.84 -0.22
CA ASP A 92 -3.96 -13.24 -0.63
C ASP A 92 -4.66 -13.41 -1.98
N LEU A 93 -3.86 -13.69 -3.02
CA LEU A 93 -4.35 -13.91 -4.38
C LEU A 93 -5.18 -15.20 -4.53
N ASN A 94 -5.10 -16.14 -3.59
CA ASN A 94 -5.82 -17.42 -3.64
C ASN A 94 -7.14 -17.40 -2.87
N SER A 95 -7.38 -16.37 -2.05
CA SER A 95 -8.59 -16.23 -1.24
C SER A 95 -9.87 -16.01 -2.06
N GLY A 96 -9.76 -15.57 -3.31
CA GLY A 96 -10.88 -15.08 -4.11
C GLY A 96 -11.35 -13.66 -3.73
N ASN A 97 -10.67 -13.01 -2.78
CA ASN A 97 -10.91 -11.62 -2.42
C ASN A 97 -10.43 -10.66 -3.50
N ARG A 98 -11.00 -9.45 -3.48
CA ARG A 98 -10.55 -8.33 -4.32
C ARG A 98 -9.98 -7.24 -3.44
N TYR A 99 -8.94 -6.58 -3.94
CA TYR A 99 -8.18 -5.57 -3.23
C TYR A 99 -8.17 -4.25 -3.99
N LEU A 100 -8.21 -3.14 -3.27
CA LEU A 100 -8.07 -1.79 -3.82
C LEU A 100 -6.79 -1.14 -3.30
N VAL A 101 -5.88 -0.83 -4.21
CA VAL A 101 -4.60 -0.18 -3.92
C VAL A 101 -4.56 1.17 -4.63
N ILE A 102 -3.92 2.16 -4.00
CA ILE A 102 -3.71 3.48 -4.58
C ILE A 102 -2.22 3.84 -4.55
N GLY A 103 -1.69 4.33 -5.67
CA GLY A 103 -0.25 4.59 -5.79
C GLY A 103 0.14 5.50 -6.94
N THR A 104 1.45 5.70 -7.11
CA THR A 104 2.03 6.36 -8.29
C THR A 104 2.25 5.33 -9.41
N LEU A 105 2.73 5.80 -10.56
CA LEU A 105 3.09 4.91 -11.68
C LEU A 105 4.24 3.96 -11.30
N GLU A 106 5.23 4.48 -10.59
CA GLU A 106 6.37 3.69 -10.11
C GLU A 106 5.91 2.59 -9.15
N ALA A 107 4.91 2.88 -8.30
CA ALA A 107 4.34 1.88 -7.43
C ALA A 107 3.56 0.82 -8.19
N TYR A 108 2.81 1.20 -9.23
CA TYR A 108 2.14 0.23 -10.10
C TYR A 108 3.13 -0.75 -10.74
N ASP A 109 4.26 -0.25 -11.24
CA ASP A 109 5.30 -1.10 -11.83
C ASP A 109 5.87 -2.07 -10.78
N LYS A 110 6.14 -1.61 -9.57
CA LYS A 110 6.61 -2.45 -8.45
C LYS A 110 5.61 -3.53 -8.06
N PHE A 111 4.32 -3.21 -8.02
CA PHE A 111 3.27 -4.20 -7.80
C PHE A 111 3.21 -5.22 -8.94
N CYS A 112 3.35 -4.80 -10.20
CA CYS A 112 3.40 -5.71 -11.34
C CYS A 112 4.61 -6.64 -11.31
N GLU A 113 5.78 -6.13 -10.89
CA GLU A 113 6.99 -6.95 -10.69
C GLU A 113 6.78 -7.99 -9.59
N PHE A 114 6.11 -7.62 -8.49
CA PHE A 114 5.94 -8.48 -7.32
C PHE A 114 4.80 -9.50 -7.47
N TYR A 115 3.58 -9.05 -7.77
CA TYR A 115 2.39 -9.90 -7.85
C TYR A 115 2.14 -10.46 -9.25
N GLY A 116 2.74 -9.86 -10.29
CA GLY A 116 2.50 -10.23 -11.69
C GLY A 116 1.36 -9.42 -12.31
N LYS A 117 1.62 -8.88 -13.52
CA LYS A 117 0.69 -7.98 -14.23
C LYS A 117 -0.71 -8.57 -14.47
N GLN A 118 -0.84 -9.88 -14.57
CA GLN A 118 -2.13 -10.56 -14.77
C GLN A 118 -3.09 -10.45 -13.58
N HIS A 119 -2.56 -10.17 -12.38
CA HIS A 119 -3.32 -10.02 -11.14
C HIS A 119 -3.77 -8.58 -10.88
N ILE A 120 -3.33 -7.63 -11.72
CA ILE A 120 -3.52 -6.20 -11.49
C ILE A 120 -4.36 -5.59 -12.60
N MET A 121 -5.45 -4.92 -12.20
CA MET A 121 -6.29 -4.09 -13.04
C MET A 121 -5.95 -2.61 -12.80
N PRO A 122 -5.35 -1.90 -13.78
CA PRO A 122 -5.06 -0.48 -13.69
C PRO A 122 -6.31 0.41 -13.78
#